data_AF-A0ABD7HIG7-F1
#
_entry.id   AF-A0ABD7HIG7-F1
#
_cell.length_a   1.000
_cell.length_b   1.000
_cell.length_c   1.000
_cell.angle_alpha   90.00
_cell.angle_beta   90.00
_cell.angle_gamma   90.00
#
_symmetry.space_group_name_H-M   'P 1'
#
loop_
_entity.id
_entity.type
_entity.pdbx_description
1 polymer ?
#
loop_
_entity_poly.entity_id
_entity_poly.type
_entity_poly.pdbx_seq_one_letter_code
_entity_poly.pdbx_strand_id
1 'polypeptide(L)'
;MKRLLLAAAAGAVIAAACSPPAHADDASDYAASFGGLVCKQLDATPTLPGVTRVGVLVAGEGFSSHDAGRILRLSINTFCPRHTDLLQRYIAAAGVAPGRSA
;
A
#
# COMPACT_ATOMS: atom_id res chain seq x y z
N MET A 1 64.41 19.40 -18.94
CA MET A 1 64.53 18.07 -18.29
C MET A 1 64.15 18.28 -16.83
N LYS A 2 63.09 17.73 -16.24
CA LYS A 2 62.59 16.35 -16.25
C LYS A 2 61.09 16.40 -15.85
N ARG A 3 60.26 15.62 -16.56
CA ARG A 3 58.86 15.33 -16.19
C ARG A 3 58.85 14.49 -14.92
N LEU A 4 57.91 14.73 -14.01
CA LEU A 4 57.34 13.68 -13.15
C LEU A 4 55.97 14.14 -12.64
N LEU A 5 54.95 13.67 -13.34
CA LEU A 5 53.57 13.55 -12.87
C LEU A 5 53.55 12.58 -11.68
N LEU A 6 52.91 12.96 -10.58
CA LEU A 6 52.43 12.02 -9.56
C LEU A 6 51.06 12.50 -9.07
N ALA A 7 50.04 11.82 -9.57
CA ALA A 7 48.67 11.90 -9.11
C ALA A 7 48.58 11.39 -7.67
N ALA A 8 47.92 12.16 -6.80
CA ALA A 8 47.45 11.68 -5.51
C ALA A 8 45.95 11.92 -5.45
N ALA A 9 45.19 11.03 -6.08
CA ALA A 9 43.76 10.91 -5.83
C ALA A 9 43.60 10.31 -4.42
N ALA A 10 43.40 11.16 -3.42
CA ALA A 10 43.00 10.72 -2.09
C ALA A 10 41.53 10.30 -2.17
N GLY A 11 41.31 8.99 -2.26
CA GLY A 11 39.98 8.39 -2.34
C GLY A 11 39.15 8.71 -1.10
N ALA A 12 37.98 9.31 -1.31
CA ALA A 12 36.93 9.32 -0.32
C ALA A 12 36.44 7.87 -0.15
N VAL A 13 36.83 7.22 0.94
CA VAL A 13 36.26 5.95 1.36
C VAL A 13 34.81 6.26 1.75
N ILE A 14 33.88 6.07 0.81
CA ILE A 14 32.46 6.13 1.13
C ILE A 14 32.19 4.86 1.91
N ALA A 15 32.25 4.96 3.24
CA ALA A 15 31.69 3.95 4.12
C ALA A 15 30.22 3.82 3.71
N ALA A 16 29.88 2.73 3.01
CA ALA A 16 28.53 2.33 2.72
C ALA A 16 27.86 2.01 4.06
N ALA A 17 27.40 3.05 4.75
CA ALA A 17 26.45 2.90 5.82
C ALA A 17 25.25 2.18 5.21
N CYS A 18 24.98 0.96 5.66
CA CYS A 18 23.71 0.32 5.39
C CYS A 18 22.63 1.25 5.92
N SER A 19 22.05 2.07 5.05
CA SER A 19 20.82 2.77 5.37
C SER A 19 19.83 1.70 5.82
N PRO A 20 19.20 1.83 7.00
CA PRO A 20 18.11 0.94 7.36
C PRO A 20 17.12 0.92 6.19
N PRO A 21 16.48 -0.24 5.89
CA PRO A 21 15.49 -0.30 4.83
C PRO A 21 14.54 0.87 5.05
N ALA A 22 14.49 1.78 4.08
CA ALA A 22 13.46 2.80 4.07
C ALA A 22 12.14 2.03 4.24
N HIS A 23 11.33 2.41 5.21
CA HIS A 23 10.05 1.76 5.49
C HIS A 23 9.13 1.96 4.28
N ALA A 24 9.34 1.18 3.22
CA ALA A 24 8.47 1.09 2.08
C ALA A 24 7.18 0.47 2.61
N ASP A 25 6.12 1.25 2.59
CA ASP A 25 4.81 0.80 3.00
C ASP A 25 4.11 0.23 1.78
N ASP A 26 4.31 -1.07 1.53
CA ASP A 26 3.84 -1.74 0.30
C ASP A 26 2.34 -1.51 0.05
N ALA A 27 1.52 -1.39 1.09
CA ALA A 27 0.10 -1.11 0.96
C ALA A 27 -0.20 0.31 0.48
N SER A 28 0.53 1.33 0.97
CA SER A 28 0.39 2.70 0.49
C SER A 28 0.89 2.83 -0.93
N ASP A 29 2.02 2.19 -1.26
CA ASP A 29 2.57 2.18 -2.61
C ASP A 29 1.64 1.49 -3.60
N TYR A 30 1.05 0.36 -3.19
CA TYR A 30 0.03 -0.33 -3.95
C TYR A 30 -1.21 0.53 -4.13
N ALA A 31 -1.74 1.13 -3.06
CA ALA A 31 -2.92 1.98 -3.15
C ALA A 31 -2.66 3.20 -4.04
N ALA A 32 -1.47 3.80 -4.00
CA ALA A 32 -1.10 4.92 -4.86
C ALA A 32 -1.04 4.51 -6.34
N SER A 33 -0.56 3.29 -6.63
CA SER A 33 -0.38 2.79 -7.99
C SER A 33 -1.67 2.19 -8.60
N PHE A 34 -2.45 1.49 -7.78
CA PHE A 34 -3.57 0.65 -8.23
C PHE A 34 -4.92 1.02 -7.59
N GLY A 35 -4.97 2.01 -6.68
CA GLY A 35 -6.21 2.38 -5.99
C GLY A 35 -7.33 2.85 -6.93
N GLY A 36 -6.99 3.39 -8.10
CA GLY A 36 -7.96 3.68 -9.15
C GLY A 36 -8.66 2.42 -9.71
N LEU A 37 -7.95 1.27 -9.79
CA LEU A 37 -8.53 0.00 -10.22
C LEU A 37 -9.46 -0.59 -9.15
N VAL A 38 -9.06 -0.50 -7.88
CA VAL A 38 -9.93 -0.82 -6.74
C VAL A 38 -11.24 -0.07 -6.85
N CYS A 39 -11.18 1.23 -7.12
CA CYS A 39 -12.37 2.07 -7.29
C CYS A 39 -13.23 1.68 -8.50
N LYS A 40 -12.64 1.34 -9.65
CA LYS A 40 -13.41 0.83 -10.80
C LYS A 40 -14.15 -0.45 -10.47
N GLN A 41 -13.54 -1.34 -9.69
CA GLN A 41 -14.17 -2.60 -9.29
C GLN A 41 -15.35 -2.34 -8.33
N LEU A 42 -15.23 -1.36 -7.44
CA LEU A 42 -16.31 -0.93 -6.55
C LEU A 42 -17.44 -0.21 -7.30
N ASP A 43 -17.11 0.61 -8.31
CA ASP A 43 -18.11 1.26 -9.17
C ASP A 43 -18.98 0.23 -9.91
N ALA A 44 -18.38 -0.89 -10.35
CA ALA A 44 -19.11 -1.97 -11.01
C ALA A 44 -20.00 -2.79 -10.05
N THR A 45 -19.67 -2.85 -8.76
CA THR A 45 -20.42 -3.64 -7.77
C THR A 45 -20.37 -2.99 -6.39
N PRO A 46 -21.11 -1.88 -6.17
CA PRO A 46 -21.05 -1.09 -4.93
C PRO A 46 -21.88 -1.73 -3.81
N THR A 47 -21.48 -2.94 -3.40
CA THR A 47 -22.16 -3.76 -2.39
C THR A 47 -21.15 -4.31 -1.38
N LEU A 48 -21.60 -4.73 -0.19
CA LEU A 48 -20.71 -5.33 0.82
C LEU A 48 -19.97 -6.57 0.28
N PRO A 49 -20.63 -7.51 -0.44
CA PRO A 49 -19.91 -8.60 -1.10
C PRO A 49 -18.90 -8.13 -2.15
N GLY A 50 -19.18 -7.01 -2.84
CA GLY A 50 -18.25 -6.38 -3.76
C GLY A 50 -16.96 -5.93 -3.08
N VAL A 51 -17.08 -5.26 -1.91
CA VAL A 51 -15.92 -4.87 -1.08
C VAL A 51 -15.13 -6.11 -0.63
N THR A 52 -15.82 -7.16 -0.15
CA THR A 52 -15.16 -8.42 0.22
C THR A 52 -14.37 -9.02 -0.94
N ARG A 53 -14.97 -9.07 -2.14
CA ARG A 53 -14.31 -9.61 -3.33
C ARG A 53 -13.04 -8.84 -3.66
N VAL A 54 -13.07 -7.51 -3.63
CA VAL A 54 -11.88 -6.69 -3.89
C VAL A 54 -10.81 -6.95 -2.83
N GLY A 55 -11.18 -7.02 -1.55
CA GLY A 55 -10.24 -7.36 -0.47
C GLY A 55 -9.59 -8.73 -0.66
N VAL A 56 -10.35 -9.74 -1.12
CA VAL A 56 -9.81 -11.08 -1.43
C VAL A 56 -8.87 -11.05 -2.63
N LEU A 57 -9.17 -10.27 -3.67
CA LEU A 57 -8.28 -10.11 -4.82
C LEU A 57 -6.93 -9.51 -4.39
N VAL A 58 -6.97 -8.43 -3.61
CA VAL A 58 -5.75 -7.79 -3.07
C VAL A 58 -4.98 -8.76 -2.17
N ALA A 59 -5.66 -9.50 -1.29
CA ALA A 59 -4.99 -10.51 -0.46
C ALA A 59 -4.37 -11.64 -1.31
N GLY A 60 -5.01 -12.00 -2.44
CA GLY A 60 -4.50 -12.97 -3.42
C GLY A 60 -3.20 -12.52 -4.11
N GLU A 61 -2.86 -11.24 -4.05
CA GLU A 61 -1.60 -10.68 -4.56
C GLU A 61 -0.45 -10.76 -3.54
N GLY A 62 -0.69 -11.38 -2.37
CA GLY A 62 0.33 -11.59 -1.33
C GLY A 62 0.21 -10.66 -0.13
N PHE A 63 -0.77 -9.75 -0.12
CA PHE A 63 -1.03 -8.88 1.03
C PHE A 63 -1.74 -9.61 2.16
N SER A 64 -1.42 -9.23 3.40
CA SER A 64 -2.17 -9.69 4.57
C SER A 64 -3.63 -9.19 4.50
N SER A 65 -4.56 -9.85 5.18
CA SER A 65 -5.95 -9.36 5.26
C SER A 65 -6.04 -7.95 5.88
N HIS A 66 -5.13 -7.63 6.79
CA HIS A 66 -5.02 -6.30 7.37
C HIS A 66 -4.59 -5.27 6.31
N ASP A 67 -3.55 -5.56 5.52
CA ASP A 67 -3.08 -4.67 4.47
C ASP A 67 -4.07 -4.55 3.30
N ALA A 68 -4.79 -5.62 2.96
CA ALA A 68 -5.88 -5.55 1.99
C ALA A 68 -6.99 -4.58 2.45
N GLY A 69 -7.37 -4.63 3.74
CA GLY A 69 -8.30 -3.65 4.33
C GLY A 69 -7.76 -2.22 4.31
N ARG A 70 -6.45 -2.06 4.54
CA ARG A 70 -5.77 -0.77 4.49
C ARG A 70 -5.72 -0.20 3.06
N ILE A 71 -5.40 -1.02 2.06
CA ILE A 71 -5.42 -0.69 0.63
C ILE A 71 -6.83 -0.25 0.21
N LEU A 72 -7.87 -1.00 0.61
CA LEU A 72 -9.27 -0.62 0.35
C LEU A 72 -9.58 0.77 0.91
N ARG A 73 -9.24 1.04 2.17
CA ARG A 73 -9.48 2.33 2.81
C ARG A 73 -8.73 3.47 2.12
N LEU A 74 -7.43 3.28 1.85
CA LEU A 74 -6.59 4.28 1.18
C LEU A 74 -7.11 4.59 -0.23
N SER A 75 -7.48 3.55 -0.98
CA SER A 75 -8.01 3.68 -2.34
C SER A 75 -9.33 4.45 -2.36
N ILE A 76 -10.27 4.10 -1.49
CA ILE A 76 -11.59 4.76 -1.42
C ILE A 76 -11.45 6.23 -1.03
N ASN A 77 -10.66 6.53 0.01
CA ASN A 77 -10.46 7.90 0.47
C ASN A 77 -9.79 8.79 -0.59
N THR A 78 -8.92 8.21 -1.41
CA THR A 78 -8.10 8.98 -2.37
C THR A 78 -8.76 9.10 -3.74
N PHE A 79 -9.33 8.01 -4.27
CA PHE A 79 -9.76 7.93 -5.67
C PHE A 79 -11.28 7.84 -5.86
N CYS A 80 -12.03 7.35 -4.88
CA CYS A 80 -13.48 7.22 -4.99
C CYS A 80 -14.22 7.50 -3.67
N PRO A 81 -14.15 8.74 -3.17
CA PRO A 81 -14.74 9.11 -1.87
C PRO A 81 -16.27 8.88 -1.81
N ARG A 82 -16.96 8.77 -2.95
CA ARG A 82 -18.38 8.37 -3.01
C ARG A 82 -18.67 7.01 -2.34
N HIS A 83 -17.69 6.12 -2.23
CA HIS A 83 -17.83 4.79 -1.60
C HIS A 83 -17.50 4.78 -0.11
N THR A 84 -17.27 5.95 0.52
CA THR A 84 -16.93 6.04 1.95
C THR A 84 -18.03 5.43 2.83
N ASP A 85 -19.30 5.69 2.53
CA ASP A 85 -20.43 5.13 3.27
C ASP A 85 -20.54 3.59 3.11
N LEU A 86 -20.22 3.07 1.91
CA LEU A 86 -20.14 1.62 1.67
C LEU A 86 -19.02 0.99 2.51
N LEU A 87 -17.85 1.65 2.57
CA LEU A 87 -16.72 1.20 3.40
C LEU A 87 -17.09 1.20 4.90
N GLN A 88 -17.77 2.23 5.39
CA GLN A 88 -18.20 2.29 6.79
C GLN A 88 -19.17 1.16 7.15
N ARG A 89 -20.16 0.89 6.28
CA ARG A 89 -21.09 -0.25 6.46
C ARG A 89 -20.36 -1.59 6.43
N TYR A 90 -19.34 -1.73 5.59
CA TYR A 90 -18.50 -2.94 5.55
C TYR A 90 -17.72 -3.14 6.85
N ILE A 91 -17.08 -2.08 7.38
CA ILE A 91 -16.36 -2.13 8.66
C ILE A 91 -17.31 -2.46 9.81
N ALA A 92 -18.49 -1.83 9.85
CA ALA A 92 -19.50 -2.11 10.86
C ALA A 92 -19.95 -3.58 10.81
N ALA A 93 -20.21 -4.13 9.61
CA ALA A 93 -20.58 -5.53 9.44
C ALA A 93 -19.46 -6.49 9.87
N ALA A 94 -18.19 -6.15 9.61
CA ALA A 94 -17.04 -6.95 10.04
C ALA A 94 -16.84 -6.92 11.57
N GLY A 95 -17.14 -5.81 12.23
CA GLY A 95 -17.14 -5.68 13.70
C GLY A 95 -18.31 -6.40 14.39
N VAL A 96 -19.41 -6.64 13.67
CA VAL A 96 -20.59 -7.38 14.15
C VAL A 96 -20.47 -8.90 13.94
N ALA A 97 -19.39 -9.39 13.33
CA ALA A 97 -19.16 -10.83 13.17
C ALA A 97 -19.22 -11.55 14.54
N PRO A 98 -20.03 -12.62 14.69
CA PRO A 98 -20.24 -13.28 15.97
C PRO A 98 -18.91 -13.84 16.47
N GLY A 99 -18.33 -13.18 17.48
CA GLY A 99 -17.07 -13.57 18.10
C GLY A 99 -16.06 -12.45 18.36
N ARG A 100 -16.31 -11.21 17.92
CA ARG A 100 -15.45 -10.06 18.25
C ARG A 100 -16.23 -9.01 19.05
N SER A 101 -16.55 -9.33 20.30
CA SER A 101 -17.04 -8.33 21.26
C SER A 101 -15.85 -7.53 21.80
N ALA A 102 -16.12 -6.24 22.03
CA ALA A 102 -15.20 -5.20 22.48
C ALA A 102 -14.38 -5.56 23.73
#